data_AF-A0A2H3JVZ7-F1
#
_entry.id   AF-A0A2H3JVZ7-F1
#
_cell.length_a   1.000
_cell.length_b   1.000
_cell.length_c   1.000
_cell.angle_alpha   90.00
_cell.angle_beta   90.00
_cell.angle_gamma   90.00
#
_symmetry.space_group_name_H-M   'P 1'
#
loop_
_entity.id
_entity.type
_entity.pdbx_description
1 polymer ?
#
loop_
_entity_poly.entity_id
_entity_poly.type
_entity_poly.pdbx_seq_one_letter_code
_entity_poly.pdbx_strand_id
1 'polypeptide(L)'
;MFTAFMVGAYALGTKDAMLTTDSDTYVYPDAIKNMMALLFSDCRLAGVTGDVRIWNKSDSFLALMSSIRYWFAFNVERACQSAFGCVGCLSGPLGLYKTSDLISILDPWILQSFLGKETTFGDDRHLSNRILSLGHRTGYVPRIHRAAGERLADRTDSNRARLAAVPRRRAEPVHACNDACELGEVSMDAPLVEHLKGGKSEYRILLAWLKEWVGKQGMPGKRMMQQQMLRLRYFREDHLRKRPRDYNREE
;
A
#
# COMPACT_ATOMS: atom_id res chain seq x y z
N MET A 1 1.70 1.61 -8.44
CA MET A 1 2.67 0.93 -7.57
C MET A 1 4.13 1.10 -8.02
N PHE A 2 4.56 0.55 -9.16
CA PHE A 2 5.99 0.59 -9.59
C PHE A 2 6.64 1.98 -9.55
N THR A 3 6.03 2.99 -10.19
CA THR A 3 6.60 4.35 -10.25
C THR A 3 6.79 4.93 -8.85
N ALA A 4 5.83 4.69 -7.95
CA ALA A 4 5.91 5.15 -6.57
C ALA A 4 7.08 4.47 -5.82
N PHE A 5 7.28 3.17 -6.03
CA PHE A 5 8.41 2.46 -5.43
C PHE A 5 9.76 2.95 -5.95
N MET A 6 9.87 3.20 -7.25
CA MET A 6 11.10 3.72 -7.84
C MET A 6 11.42 5.13 -7.35
N VAL A 7 10.43 6.03 -7.36
CA VAL A 7 10.60 7.40 -6.85
C VAL A 7 10.92 7.37 -5.36
N GLY A 8 10.20 6.58 -4.58
CA GLY A 8 10.43 6.44 -3.14
C GLY A 8 11.82 5.92 -2.80
N ALA A 9 12.22 4.80 -3.41
CA ALA A 9 13.50 4.17 -3.13
C ALA A 9 14.70 4.97 -3.66
N TYR A 10 14.61 5.52 -4.87
CA TYR A 10 15.77 6.13 -5.54
C TYR A 10 15.79 7.66 -5.51
N ALA A 11 14.65 8.33 -5.70
CA ALA A 11 14.61 9.79 -5.75
C ALA A 11 14.48 10.42 -4.35
N LEU A 12 13.65 9.82 -3.49
CA LEU A 12 13.48 10.27 -2.11
C LEU A 12 14.47 9.62 -1.14
N GLY A 13 15.08 8.50 -1.54
CA GLY A 13 16.07 7.80 -0.72
C GLY A 13 15.47 7.14 0.51
N THR A 14 14.21 6.72 0.47
CA THR A 14 13.57 5.99 1.57
C THR A 14 14.35 4.71 1.88
N LYS A 15 14.81 4.53 3.12
CA LYS A 15 15.71 3.42 3.49
C LYS A 15 15.03 2.30 4.26
N ASP A 16 14.04 2.62 5.09
CA ASP A 16 13.55 1.68 6.09
C ASP A 16 12.43 0.79 5.53
N ALA A 17 11.33 1.40 5.12
CA ALA A 17 10.19 0.67 4.59
C ALA A 17 9.38 1.49 3.59
N MET A 18 8.62 0.79 2.75
CA MET A 18 7.77 1.38 1.73
C MET A 18 6.34 0.84 1.85
N LEU A 19 5.40 1.77 2.03
CA LEU A 19 3.97 1.47 2.14
C LEU A 19 3.33 1.53 0.74
N THR A 20 2.50 0.53 0.43
CA THR A 20 1.53 0.59 -0.66
C THR A 20 0.14 0.77 -0.11
N THR A 21 -0.63 1.63 -0.77
CA THR A 21 -2.04 1.85 -0.50
C THR A 21 -2.77 2.22 -1.78
N ASP A 22 -4.04 1.84 -1.87
CA ASP A 22 -4.90 2.20 -2.99
C ASP A 22 -5.59 3.53 -2.71
N SER A 23 -6.00 4.25 -3.76
CA SER A 23 -6.58 5.59 -3.63
C SER A 23 -7.93 5.62 -2.89
N ASP A 24 -8.61 4.49 -2.83
CA ASP A 24 -9.88 4.27 -2.15
C ASP A 24 -9.72 3.63 -0.76
N THR A 25 -8.48 3.56 -0.27
CA THR A 25 -8.17 3.01 1.06
C THR A 25 -8.06 4.10 2.10
N TYR A 26 -8.85 4.00 3.16
CA TYR A 26 -8.65 4.76 4.38
C TYR A 26 -7.72 3.99 5.33
N VAL A 27 -6.59 4.61 5.71
CA VAL A 27 -5.58 4.01 6.60
C VAL A 27 -5.63 4.67 7.96
N TYR A 28 -5.77 3.87 9.02
CA TYR A 28 -5.84 4.39 10.38
C TYR A 28 -4.45 4.80 10.91
N PRO A 29 -4.35 5.81 11.80
CA PRO A 29 -3.07 6.35 12.27
C PRO A 29 -2.14 5.34 12.96
N ASP A 30 -2.71 4.34 13.64
CA ASP A 30 -1.93 3.30 14.34
C ASP A 30 -1.57 2.13 13.43
N ALA A 31 -2.14 2.05 12.23
CA ALA A 31 -1.92 0.94 11.31
C ALA A 31 -0.46 0.83 10.90
N ILE A 32 0.12 1.95 10.47
CA ILE A 32 1.52 2.03 10.03
C ILE A 32 2.46 1.70 11.19
N LYS A 33 2.17 2.20 12.41
CA LYS A 33 2.99 1.91 13.60
C LYS A 33 3.04 0.41 13.90
N ASN A 34 1.88 -0.25 13.90
CA ASN A 34 1.78 -1.68 14.19
C ASN A 34 2.47 -2.52 13.09
N MET A 35 2.31 -2.14 11.82
CA MET A 35 2.99 -2.79 10.71
C MET A 35 4.51 -2.61 10.77
N MET A 36 5.00 -1.41 11.07
CA MET A 36 6.44 -1.17 11.25
C MET A 36 6.98 -2.00 12.42
N ALA A 37 6.26 -2.05 13.55
CA ALA A 37 6.66 -2.85 14.71
C ALA A 37 6.81 -4.34 14.35
N LEU A 38 5.86 -4.93 13.61
CA LEU A 38 5.98 -6.31 13.16
C LEU A 38 7.12 -6.48 12.14
N LEU A 39 7.21 -5.60 11.14
CA LEU A 39 8.22 -5.70 10.09
C LEU A 39 9.66 -5.69 10.62
N PHE A 40 9.92 -4.90 11.66
CA PHE A 40 11.24 -4.79 12.29
C PHE A 40 11.42 -5.70 13.52
N SER A 41 10.41 -6.50 13.89
CA SER A 41 10.53 -7.46 14.99
C SER A 41 11.43 -8.65 14.65
N ASP A 42 11.55 -9.01 13.37
CA ASP A 42 12.38 -10.11 12.88
C ASP A 42 13.16 -9.65 11.64
N CYS A 43 14.48 -9.88 11.62
CA CYS A 43 15.33 -9.55 10.49
C CYS A 43 14.94 -10.31 9.21
N ARG A 44 14.30 -11.50 9.34
CA ARG A 44 13.84 -12.32 8.22
C ARG A 44 12.55 -11.81 7.60
N LEU A 45 11.78 -10.97 8.28
CA LEU A 45 10.56 -10.37 7.72
C LEU A 45 10.93 -9.27 6.72
N ALA A 46 10.49 -9.42 5.49
CA ALA A 46 10.74 -8.48 4.40
C ALA A 46 9.46 -7.76 3.93
N GLY A 47 8.30 -8.23 4.36
CA GLY A 47 7.03 -7.54 4.11
C GLY A 47 5.91 -7.99 5.03
N VAL A 48 4.99 -7.08 5.32
CA VAL A 48 3.81 -7.32 6.16
C VAL A 48 2.58 -6.69 5.54
N THR A 49 1.41 -7.23 5.83
CA THR A 49 0.12 -6.66 5.40
C THR A 49 -0.82 -6.52 6.60
N GLY A 50 -1.62 -5.46 6.63
CA GLY A 50 -2.59 -5.24 7.70
C GLY A 50 -3.98 -5.78 7.37
N ASP A 51 -4.86 -5.85 8.38
CA ASP A 51 -6.29 -6.13 8.20
C ASP A 51 -6.96 -5.04 7.33
N VAL A 52 -7.67 -5.46 6.28
CA VAL A 52 -8.39 -4.55 5.40
C VAL A 52 -9.85 -4.96 5.32
N ARG A 53 -10.75 -4.00 5.51
CA ARG A 53 -12.20 -4.23 5.54
C ARG A 53 -12.93 -3.43 4.49
N ILE A 54 -14.15 -3.86 4.19
CA ILE A 54 -15.04 -3.13 3.30
C ILE A 54 -15.95 -2.25 4.15
N TRP A 55 -15.83 -0.92 3.99
CA TRP A 55 -16.63 0.02 4.78
C TRP A 55 -18.07 0.13 4.25
N ASN A 56 -18.28 0.05 2.93
CA ASN A 56 -19.59 0.16 2.28
C ASN A 56 -20.41 -1.16 2.29
N LYS A 57 -20.21 -2.03 3.29
CA LYS A 57 -20.85 -3.36 3.38
C LYS A 57 -22.38 -3.34 3.44
N SER A 58 -22.96 -2.24 3.90
CA SER A 58 -24.41 -2.03 4.00
C SER A 58 -25.07 -1.55 2.70
N ASP A 59 -24.27 -1.12 1.71
CA ASP A 59 -24.80 -0.50 0.50
C ASP A 59 -25.45 -1.50 -0.46
N SER A 60 -25.00 -2.74 -0.45
CA SER A 60 -25.52 -3.78 -1.34
C SER A 60 -25.24 -5.18 -0.80
N PHE A 61 -26.07 -6.15 -1.20
CA PHE A 61 -25.83 -7.56 -0.91
C PHE A 61 -24.47 -8.06 -1.42
N LEU A 62 -24.00 -7.54 -2.55
CA LEU A 62 -22.70 -7.89 -3.10
C LEU A 62 -21.55 -7.33 -2.25
N ALA A 63 -21.67 -6.09 -1.75
CA ALA A 63 -20.70 -5.51 -0.82
C ALA A 63 -20.67 -6.29 0.50
N LEU A 64 -21.82 -6.75 1.00
CA LEU A 64 -21.90 -7.62 2.18
C LEU A 64 -21.19 -8.96 1.94
N MET A 65 -21.48 -9.66 0.84
CA MET A 65 -20.82 -10.92 0.51
C MET A 65 -19.30 -10.75 0.35
N SER A 66 -18.88 -9.68 -0.31
CA SER A 66 -17.46 -9.35 -0.42
C SER A 66 -16.82 -9.05 0.92
N SER A 67 -17.53 -8.39 1.85
CA SER A 67 -17.01 -8.08 3.18
C SER A 67 -16.73 -9.36 3.98
N ILE A 68 -17.62 -10.36 3.88
CA ILE A 68 -17.45 -11.67 4.49
C ILE A 68 -16.25 -12.40 3.85
N ARG A 69 -16.15 -12.38 2.52
CA ARG A 69 -15.00 -12.97 1.81
C ARG A 69 -13.67 -12.34 2.24
N TYR A 70 -13.61 -11.01 2.35
CA TYR A 70 -12.42 -10.31 2.83
C TYR A 70 -12.08 -10.71 4.26
N TRP A 71 -13.10 -10.80 5.13
CA TRP A 71 -12.90 -11.22 6.51
C TRP A 71 -12.24 -12.60 6.59
N PHE A 72 -12.74 -13.60 5.86
CA PHE A 72 -12.14 -14.94 5.81
C PHE A 72 -10.72 -14.92 5.23
N ALA A 73 -10.49 -14.20 4.12
CA ALA A 73 -9.18 -14.12 3.49
C ALA A 73 -8.11 -13.51 4.42
N PHE A 74 -8.44 -12.47 5.19
CA PHE A 74 -7.49 -11.85 6.11
C PHE A 74 -7.38 -12.60 7.45
N ASN A 75 -8.49 -12.88 8.11
CA ASN A 75 -8.49 -13.36 9.49
C ASN A 75 -8.30 -14.88 9.60
N VAL A 76 -8.52 -15.64 8.53
CA VAL A 76 -8.30 -17.09 8.51
C VAL A 76 -7.09 -17.43 7.63
N GLU A 77 -7.14 -17.12 6.33
CA GLU A 77 -6.09 -17.56 5.40
C GLU A 77 -4.75 -16.85 5.66
N ARG A 78 -4.73 -15.51 5.66
CA ARG A 78 -3.49 -14.74 5.90
C ARG A 78 -2.97 -14.89 7.32
N ALA A 79 -3.85 -15.00 8.32
CA ALA A 79 -3.44 -15.31 9.68
C ALA A 79 -2.71 -16.66 9.77
N CYS A 80 -3.26 -17.70 9.14
CA CYS A 80 -2.61 -19.01 9.04
C CYS A 80 -1.26 -18.94 8.31
N GLN A 81 -1.23 -18.30 7.12
CA GLN A 81 0.02 -18.13 6.37
C GLN A 81 1.08 -17.34 7.14
N SER A 82 0.67 -16.35 7.93
CA SER A 82 1.59 -15.57 8.77
C SER A 82 2.18 -16.38 9.90
N ALA A 83 1.46 -17.37 10.45
CA ALA A 83 2.02 -18.28 11.45
C ALA A 83 3.20 -19.09 10.87
N PHE A 84 3.17 -19.39 9.58
CA PHE A 84 4.28 -20.02 8.84
C PHE A 84 5.26 -19.02 8.21
N GLY A 85 5.01 -17.71 8.33
CA GLY A 85 5.81 -16.66 7.72
C GLY A 85 5.78 -16.65 6.19
N CYS A 86 4.70 -17.13 5.57
CA CYS A 86 4.58 -17.36 4.13
C CYS A 86 3.33 -16.71 3.51
N VAL A 87 2.93 -15.53 3.99
CA VAL A 87 1.83 -14.76 3.40
C VAL A 87 2.11 -14.50 1.91
N GLY A 88 1.41 -15.23 1.04
CA GLY A 88 1.68 -15.24 -0.39
C GLY A 88 1.10 -14.03 -1.15
N CYS A 89 0.31 -13.20 -0.48
CA CYS A 89 -0.28 -12.00 -1.07
C CYS A 89 -0.41 -10.90 -0.01
N LEU A 90 0.57 -10.01 0.04
CA LEU A 90 0.52 -8.76 0.79
C LEU A 90 -0.35 -7.78 -0.01
N SER A 91 -1.48 -7.36 0.59
CA SER A 91 -2.55 -6.66 -0.14
C SER A 91 -2.11 -5.25 -0.56
N GLY A 92 -2.35 -4.87 -1.82
CA GLY A 92 -2.11 -3.52 -2.35
C GLY A 92 -2.66 -2.35 -1.52
N PRO A 93 -3.87 -2.46 -0.92
CA PRO A 93 -4.44 -1.43 -0.04
C PRO A 93 -3.61 -1.13 1.22
N LEU A 94 -2.95 -2.15 1.78
CA LEU A 94 -2.24 -2.02 3.04
C LEU A 94 -1.11 -3.06 3.12
N GLY A 95 -0.06 -2.81 2.36
CA GLY A 95 1.16 -3.61 2.31
C GLY A 95 2.38 -2.76 2.67
N LEU A 96 3.25 -3.27 3.52
CA LEU A 96 4.47 -2.59 3.95
C LEU A 96 5.66 -3.51 3.67
N TYR A 97 6.67 -2.98 2.98
CA TYR A 97 7.83 -3.75 2.54
C TYR A 97 9.11 -3.12 3.07
N LYS A 98 10.08 -3.94 3.47
CA LYS A 98 11.42 -3.44 3.82
C LYS A 98 12.13 -2.97 2.54
N THR A 99 12.65 -1.75 2.55
CA THR A 99 13.13 -1.14 1.29
C THR A 99 14.35 -1.87 0.72
N SER A 100 15.27 -2.36 1.57
CA SER A 100 16.43 -3.15 1.14
C SER A 100 16.03 -4.39 0.34
N ASP A 101 15.07 -5.15 0.86
CA ASP A 101 14.64 -6.43 0.31
C ASP A 101 13.79 -6.19 -0.94
N LEU A 102 12.95 -5.15 -0.92
CA LEU A 102 12.14 -4.76 -2.07
C LEU A 102 12.99 -4.33 -3.27
N ILE A 103 14.04 -3.53 -3.05
CA ILE A 103 14.95 -3.09 -4.12
C ILE A 103 15.57 -4.27 -4.87
N SER A 104 15.91 -5.34 -4.14
CA SER A 104 16.55 -6.52 -4.72
C SER A 104 15.66 -7.28 -5.72
N ILE A 105 14.34 -7.16 -5.60
CA ILE A 105 13.36 -7.87 -6.45
C ILE A 105 12.62 -6.98 -7.44
N LEU A 106 12.73 -5.65 -7.35
CA LEU A 106 11.96 -4.72 -8.18
C LEU A 106 12.18 -4.94 -9.68
N ASP A 107 13.40 -5.28 -10.09
CA ASP A 107 13.76 -5.49 -11.50
C ASP A 107 13.09 -6.72 -12.12
N PRO A 108 13.28 -7.94 -11.57
CA PRO A 108 12.61 -9.11 -12.11
C PRO A 108 11.09 -9.03 -11.91
N TRP A 109 10.62 -8.27 -10.91
CA TRP A 109 9.19 -8.06 -10.71
C TRP A 109 8.56 -7.17 -11.78
N ILE A 110 9.18 -6.07 -12.20
CA ILE A 110 8.59 -5.20 -13.24
C ILE A 110 8.65 -5.84 -14.62
N LEU A 111 9.76 -6.48 -14.99
CA LEU A 111 9.97 -7.03 -16.34
C LEU A 111 9.26 -8.37 -16.55
N GLN A 112 8.30 -8.71 -15.69
CA GLN A 112 7.59 -9.97 -15.74
C GLN A 112 6.83 -10.14 -17.05
N SER A 113 7.19 -11.18 -17.78
CA SER A 113 6.44 -11.65 -18.95
C SER A 113 6.06 -13.10 -18.74
N PHE A 114 4.82 -13.42 -19.12
CA PHE A 114 4.32 -14.79 -19.16
C PHE A 114 3.90 -15.09 -20.60
N LEU A 115 4.49 -16.14 -21.18
CA LEU A 115 4.28 -16.52 -22.59
C LEU A 115 4.47 -15.35 -23.57
N GLY A 116 5.49 -14.51 -23.32
CA GLY A 116 5.82 -13.36 -24.17
C GLY A 116 4.87 -12.16 -24.03
N LYS A 117 3.89 -12.20 -23.13
CA LYS A 117 3.03 -11.06 -22.80
C LYS A 117 3.42 -10.48 -21.45
N GLU A 118 3.47 -9.15 -21.37
CA GLU A 118 3.62 -8.44 -20.10
C GLU A 118 2.44 -8.79 -19.18
N THR A 119 2.75 -9.08 -17.92
CA THR A 119 1.73 -9.42 -16.92
C THR A 119 1.35 -8.17 -16.14
N THR A 120 0.06 -7.83 -16.19
CA THR A 120 -0.51 -6.60 -15.61
C THR A 120 -1.51 -6.86 -14.48
N PHE A 121 -1.67 -8.12 -14.07
CA PHE A 121 -2.62 -8.53 -13.04
C PHE A 121 -1.91 -9.42 -12.02
N GLY A 122 -2.32 -9.29 -10.75
CA GLY A 122 -1.77 -10.12 -9.66
C GLY A 122 -0.40 -9.65 -9.16
N ASP A 123 -0.06 -8.40 -9.43
CA ASP A 123 1.23 -7.77 -9.16
C ASP A 123 1.63 -7.93 -7.67
N ASP A 124 0.68 -7.78 -6.75
CA ASP A 124 0.83 -7.98 -5.30
C ASP A 124 1.30 -9.39 -4.92
N ARG A 125 0.65 -10.41 -5.50
CA ARG A 125 0.96 -11.82 -5.24
C ARG A 125 2.33 -12.18 -5.80
N HIS A 126 2.63 -11.72 -7.02
CA HIS A 126 3.94 -11.94 -7.61
C HIS A 126 5.04 -11.23 -6.81
N LEU A 127 4.80 -9.99 -6.36
CA LEU A 127 5.74 -9.25 -5.52
C LEU A 127 6.04 -10.01 -4.23
N SER A 128 5.01 -10.44 -3.53
CA SER A 128 5.10 -11.20 -2.28
C SER A 128 5.85 -12.53 -2.49
N ASN A 129 5.53 -13.26 -3.56
CA ASN A 129 6.18 -14.53 -3.87
C ASN A 129 7.66 -14.35 -4.25
N ARG A 130 8.04 -13.22 -4.88
CA ARG A 130 9.45 -12.92 -5.15
C ARG A 130 10.23 -12.68 -3.87
N ILE A 131 9.64 -11.96 -2.89
CA ILE A 131 10.24 -11.82 -1.55
C ILE A 131 10.45 -13.18 -0.90
N LEU A 132 9.41 -14.03 -0.90
CA LEU A 132 9.50 -15.38 -0.34
C LEU A 132 10.55 -16.24 -1.04
N SER A 133 10.73 -16.09 -2.37
CA SER A 133 11.72 -16.84 -3.14
C SER A 133 13.17 -16.53 -2.76
N LEU A 134 13.43 -15.37 -2.13
CA LEU A 134 14.73 -15.03 -1.58
C LEU A 134 15.00 -15.66 -0.20
N GLY A 135 14.07 -16.44 0.34
CA GLY A 135 14.16 -17.04 1.67
C GLY A 135 13.72 -16.09 2.80
N HIS A 136 13.18 -14.91 2.47
CA HIS A 136 12.56 -14.03 3.45
C HIS A 136 11.20 -14.54 3.87
N ARG A 137 10.69 -13.98 4.97
CA ARG A 137 9.36 -14.23 5.51
C ARG A 137 8.45 -13.04 5.26
N THR A 138 7.15 -13.31 5.23
CA THR A 138 6.11 -12.29 5.18
C THR A 138 5.09 -12.50 6.29
N GLY A 139 4.53 -11.41 6.79
CA GLY A 139 3.66 -11.42 7.98
C GLY A 139 2.30 -10.74 7.76
N TYR A 140 1.38 -11.01 8.68
CA TYR A 140 0.07 -10.36 8.76
C TYR A 140 -0.10 -9.71 10.13
N VAL A 141 -0.56 -8.46 10.13
CA VAL A 141 -0.93 -7.74 11.35
C VAL A 141 -2.45 -7.84 11.51
N PRO A 142 -2.95 -8.61 12.48
CA PRO A 142 -4.37 -8.65 12.79
C PRO A 142 -4.81 -7.36 13.47
N ARG A 143 -6.13 -7.14 13.52
CA ARG A 143 -6.73 -6.09 14.34
C ARG A 143 -6.32 -6.26 15.81
N ILE A 144 -5.87 -5.17 16.42
CA ILE A 144 -5.69 -5.10 17.88
C ILE A 144 -6.97 -4.48 18.44
N HIS A 145 -7.70 -5.24 19.26
CA HIS A 145 -8.68 -4.64 20.15
C HIS A 145 -7.89 -3.93 21.24
N ARG A 146 -8.00 -2.61 21.35
CA ARG A 146 -7.52 -1.96 22.57
C ARG A 146 -8.40 -2.48 23.69
N ALA A 147 -7.80 -3.09 24.71
CA ALA A 147 -8.53 -3.32 25.95
C ALA A 147 -9.04 -1.95 26.42
N ALA A 148 -10.33 -1.84 26.68
CA ALA A 148 -10.95 -0.62 27.20
C ALA A 148 -10.26 -0.25 28.53
N GLY A 149 -9.27 0.64 28.50
CA GLY A 149 -8.50 0.98 29.70
C GLY A 149 -7.22 1.78 29.46
N GLU A 150 -6.52 1.61 28.34
CA GLU A 150 -5.28 2.36 28.11
C GLU A 150 -5.54 3.69 27.39
N ARG A 151 -5.93 4.71 28.17
CA ARG A 151 -5.64 6.10 27.80
C ARG A 151 -4.12 6.25 27.84
N LEU A 152 -3.49 6.22 26.68
CA LEU A 152 -2.12 6.69 26.52
C LEU A 152 -2.08 8.14 27.03
N ALA A 153 -1.49 8.36 28.20
CA ALA A 153 -1.26 9.68 28.74
C ALA A 153 -0.45 10.46 27.69
N ASP A 154 -1.07 11.49 27.12
CA ASP A 154 -0.47 12.41 26.17
C ASP A 154 0.67 13.15 26.89
N ARG A 155 1.88 12.59 26.82
CA ARG A 155 3.11 13.19 27.38
C ARG A 155 3.83 14.03 26.32
N THR A 156 3.06 14.84 25.59
CA THR A 156 3.56 15.83 24.64
C THR A 156 2.87 17.18 24.80
N ASP A 157 2.75 17.64 26.04
CA ASP A 157 2.27 18.98 26.38
C ASP A 157 3.45 19.92 26.71
N SER A 158 4.24 20.27 25.69
CA SER A 158 5.20 21.39 25.81
C SER A 158 5.53 22.15 24.52
N ASN A 159 5.05 21.72 23.33
CA ASN A 159 5.37 22.43 22.07
C ASN A 159 4.15 22.89 21.24
N ARG A 160 2.92 22.82 21.78
CA ARG A 160 1.70 23.15 21.03
C ARG A 160 1.36 24.65 20.94
N ALA A 161 2.17 25.52 21.55
CA ALA A 161 1.87 26.95 21.66
C ALA A 161 2.28 27.83 20.46
N ARG A 162 2.70 27.28 19.31
CA ARG A 162 3.21 28.11 18.18
C ARG A 162 2.52 27.97 16.82
N LEU A 163 1.42 27.23 16.69
CA LEU A 163 0.71 27.06 15.41
C LEU A 163 -0.80 27.32 15.51
N ALA A 164 -1.20 28.37 16.24
CA ALA A 164 -2.58 28.84 16.31
C ALA A 164 -2.81 30.00 15.31
N ALA A 165 -2.87 29.70 14.01
CA ALA A 165 -3.34 30.67 13.01
C ALA A 165 -3.75 30.00 11.69
N VAL A 166 -4.64 29.00 11.73
CA VAL A 166 -5.38 28.54 10.53
C VAL A 166 -6.85 28.38 10.91
N PRO A 167 -7.78 29.11 10.27
CA PRO A 167 -9.20 29.01 10.59
C PRO A 167 -9.74 27.64 10.17
N ARG A 168 -10.16 26.83 11.15
CA ARG A 168 -10.77 25.51 10.91
C ARG A 168 -12.19 25.71 10.36
N ARG A 169 -12.43 25.27 9.11
CA ARG A 169 -13.80 25.01 8.63
C ARG A 169 -14.40 23.87 9.47
N ARG A 170 -15.69 24.00 9.83
CA ARG A 170 -16.46 22.96 10.52
C ARG A 170 -16.35 21.65 9.74
N ALA A 171 -15.70 20.66 10.34
CA ALA A 171 -15.75 19.28 9.87
C ALA A 171 -17.08 18.66 10.33
N GLU A 172 -17.81 18.07 9.39
CA GLU A 172 -18.97 17.22 9.66
C GLU A 172 -18.55 15.94 10.43
N PRO A 173 -19.47 15.27 11.14
CA PRO A 173 -19.12 14.22 12.09
C PRO A 173 -18.60 12.98 11.35
N VAL A 174 -17.29 12.77 11.41
CA VAL A 174 -16.64 11.53 11.00
C VAL A 174 -17.06 10.43 11.97
N HIS A 175 -17.47 9.29 11.40
CA HIS A 175 -18.00 8.10 12.05
C HIS A 175 -17.43 7.80 13.44
N ALA A 176 -18.33 7.42 14.36
CA ALA A 176 -18.03 7.05 15.74
C ALA A 176 -16.90 6.00 15.80
N CYS A 177 -15.82 6.35 16.47
CA CYS A 177 -14.69 5.48 16.78
C CYS A 177 -15.18 4.37 17.72
N ASN A 178 -15.45 3.18 17.17
CA ASN A 178 -15.60 1.97 17.98
C ASN A 178 -14.21 1.58 18.51
N ASP A 179 -14.12 1.10 19.75
CA ASP A 179 -12.91 0.81 20.54
C ASP A 179 -11.90 -0.22 19.95
N ALA A 180 -12.00 -0.55 18.67
CA ALA A 180 -11.07 -1.40 17.95
C ALA A 180 -10.10 -0.56 17.10
N CYS A 181 -8.78 -0.80 17.22
CA CYS A 181 -7.80 -0.25 16.29
C CYS A 181 -7.91 -0.97 14.94
N GLU A 182 -8.72 -0.41 14.06
CA GLU A 182 -8.77 -0.78 12.66
C GLU A 182 -7.47 -0.40 11.94
N LEU A 183 -7.16 -1.11 10.85
CA LEU A 183 -5.89 -0.94 10.13
C LEU A 183 -6.13 -0.27 8.77
N GLY A 184 -7.02 -0.82 7.94
CA GLY A 184 -7.48 -0.15 6.73
C GLY A 184 -8.91 -0.51 6.32
N GLU A 185 -9.54 0.41 5.60
CA GLU A 185 -10.85 0.22 4.99
C GLU A 185 -10.81 0.57 3.50
N VAL A 186 -11.48 -0.22 2.67
CA VAL A 186 -11.60 -0.04 1.22
C VAL A 186 -13.07 0.00 0.82
N SER A 187 -13.38 0.75 -0.24
CA SER A 187 -14.69 0.63 -0.87
C SER A 187 -14.72 -0.61 -1.75
N MET A 188 -15.87 -1.30 -1.81
CA MET A 188 -16.13 -2.25 -2.87
C MET A 188 -17.41 -1.88 -3.59
N ASP A 189 -17.29 -1.01 -4.58
CA ASP A 189 -18.36 -0.78 -5.55
C ASP A 189 -18.10 -1.66 -6.77
N ALA A 190 -18.97 -2.63 -7.01
CA ALA A 190 -18.86 -3.43 -8.23
C ALA A 190 -19.08 -2.51 -9.44
N PRO A 191 -18.37 -2.69 -10.57
CA PRO A 191 -18.50 -1.83 -11.75
C PRO A 191 -19.94 -1.68 -12.25
N LEU A 192 -20.76 -2.72 -12.06
CA LEU A 192 -22.18 -2.73 -12.39
C LEU A 192 -23.02 -1.87 -11.42
N VAL A 193 -22.70 -1.90 -10.13
CA VAL A 193 -23.33 -1.10 -9.07
C VAL A 193 -22.91 0.37 -9.20
N GLU A 194 -21.67 0.67 -9.59
CA GLU A 194 -21.23 2.02 -9.93
C GLU A 194 -22.01 2.60 -11.14
N HIS A 195 -22.32 1.75 -12.13
CA HIS A 195 -23.12 2.13 -13.29
C HIS A 195 -24.58 2.42 -12.90
N LEU A 196 -25.13 1.61 -11.99
CA LEU A 196 -26.50 1.74 -11.47
C LEU A 196 -26.67 2.91 -10.47
N LYS A 197 -25.64 3.23 -9.67
CA LYS A 197 -25.62 4.39 -8.74
C LYS A 197 -25.44 5.75 -9.46
N GLY A 198 -25.59 5.81 -10.79
CA GLY A 198 -25.54 7.06 -11.55
C GLY A 198 -24.14 7.56 -11.89
N GLY A 199 -23.13 6.67 -11.95
CA GLY A 199 -21.86 6.95 -12.60
C GLY A 199 -20.90 7.89 -11.87
N LYS A 200 -21.10 8.13 -10.57
CA LYS A 200 -20.15 8.84 -9.69
C LYS A 200 -19.08 7.88 -9.17
N SER A 201 -18.27 7.28 -10.05
CA SER A 201 -17.07 6.59 -9.56
C SER A 201 -16.04 7.63 -9.14
N GLU A 202 -15.44 7.45 -7.96
CA GLU A 202 -14.32 8.28 -7.46
C GLU A 202 -13.21 8.35 -8.52
N TYR A 203 -12.99 7.26 -9.26
CA TYR A 203 -12.07 7.23 -10.39
C TYR A 203 -12.46 8.18 -11.54
N ARG A 204 -13.76 8.31 -11.88
CA ARG A 204 -14.22 9.30 -12.87
C ARG A 204 -14.11 10.72 -12.36
N ILE A 205 -14.34 10.95 -11.06
CA ILE A 205 -14.16 12.27 -10.43
C ILE A 205 -12.68 12.67 -10.49
N LEU A 206 -11.78 11.76 -10.13
CA LEU A 206 -10.34 11.95 -10.24
C LEU A 206 -9.92 12.20 -11.69
N LEU A 207 -10.40 11.40 -12.65
CA LEU A 207 -10.10 11.58 -14.07
C LEU A 207 -10.66 12.89 -14.63
N ALA A 208 -11.82 13.35 -14.16
CA ALA A 208 -12.41 14.62 -14.55
C ALA A 208 -11.58 15.79 -14.02
N TRP A 209 -11.23 15.76 -12.74
CA TRP A 209 -10.31 16.72 -12.12
C TRP A 209 -8.95 16.76 -12.83
N LEU A 210 -8.37 15.59 -13.13
CA LEU A 210 -7.08 15.51 -13.82
C LEU A 210 -7.17 16.02 -15.27
N LYS A 211 -8.29 15.76 -15.96
CA LYS A 211 -8.56 16.30 -17.31
C LYS A 211 -8.74 17.82 -17.30
N GLU A 212 -9.32 18.37 -16.25
CA GLU A 212 -9.45 19.81 -16.06
C GLU A 212 -8.08 20.44 -15.80
N TRP A 213 -7.25 19.79 -14.97
CA TRP A 213 -5.93 20.30 -14.62
C TRP A 213 -4.92 20.25 -15.78
N VAL A 214 -4.84 19.13 -16.50
CA VAL A 214 -3.80 18.88 -17.53
C VAL A 214 -4.33 19.12 -18.95
N GLY A 215 -5.64 19.35 -19.11
CA GLY A 215 -6.31 19.48 -20.40
C GLY A 215 -6.49 18.14 -21.13
N LYS A 216 -7.45 18.08 -22.07
CA LYS A 216 -7.78 16.84 -22.82
C LYS A 216 -6.60 16.27 -23.60
N GLN A 217 -5.69 17.12 -24.10
CA GLN A 217 -4.52 16.72 -24.89
C GLN A 217 -3.32 16.30 -24.02
N GLY A 218 -3.26 16.76 -22.76
CA GLY A 218 -2.18 16.43 -21.83
C GLY A 218 -2.45 15.19 -20.97
N MET A 219 -3.61 14.54 -21.16
CA MET A 219 -3.95 13.30 -20.46
C MET A 219 -2.97 12.17 -20.84
N PRO A 220 -2.26 11.57 -19.88
CA PRO A 220 -1.29 10.52 -20.19
C PRO A 220 -1.96 9.28 -20.77
N GLY A 221 -1.65 8.98 -22.03
CA GLY A 221 -2.07 7.74 -22.68
C GLY A 221 -1.26 6.52 -22.19
N LYS A 222 -1.82 5.31 -22.34
CA LYS A 222 -1.15 4.05 -21.94
C LYS A 222 0.27 3.91 -22.52
N ARG A 223 0.44 4.23 -23.80
CA ARG A 223 1.76 4.20 -24.47
C ARG A 223 2.75 5.20 -23.89
N MET A 224 2.27 6.39 -23.52
CA MET A 224 3.10 7.44 -22.94
C MET A 224 3.58 7.04 -21.55
N MET A 225 2.70 6.49 -20.73
CA MET A 225 3.04 5.94 -19.41
C MET A 225 4.11 4.83 -19.53
N GLN A 226 3.92 3.90 -20.47
CA GLN A 226 4.89 2.82 -20.71
C GLN A 226 6.27 3.36 -21.15
N GLN A 227 6.30 4.38 -22.02
CA GLN A 227 7.55 5.05 -22.39
C GLN A 227 8.23 5.75 -21.21
N GLN A 228 7.47 6.41 -20.31
CA GLN A 228 8.06 7.02 -19.12
C GLN A 228 8.63 5.97 -18.16
N MET A 229 7.96 4.82 -18.00
CA MET A 229 8.49 3.70 -17.21
C MET A 229 9.79 3.16 -17.81
N LEU A 230 9.90 3.04 -19.13
CA LEU A 230 11.14 2.66 -19.82
C LEU A 230 12.26 3.69 -19.65
N ARG A 231 11.94 5.00 -19.65
CA ARG A 231 12.93 6.06 -19.37
C ARG A 231 13.45 6.00 -17.94
N LEU A 232 12.57 5.80 -16.96
CA LEU A 232 12.95 5.63 -15.56
C LEU A 232 13.88 4.41 -15.38
N ARG A 233 13.64 3.33 -16.12
CA ARG A 233 14.55 2.18 -16.20
C ARG A 233 15.93 2.58 -16.72
N TYR A 234 16.00 3.29 -17.85
CA TYR A 234 17.27 3.74 -18.43
C TYR A 234 18.08 4.60 -17.45
N PHE A 235 17.45 5.59 -16.80
CA PHE A 235 18.12 6.43 -15.82
C PHE A 235 18.67 5.63 -14.64
N ARG A 236 17.98 4.58 -14.21
CA ARG A 236 18.48 3.66 -13.18
C ARG A 236 19.68 2.85 -13.65
N GLU A 237 19.62 2.24 -14.82
CA GLU A 237 20.74 1.45 -15.37
C GLU A 237 21.99 2.32 -15.55
N ASP A 238 21.83 3.55 -16.00
CA ASP A 238 22.91 4.53 -16.10
C ASP A 238 23.45 4.95 -14.71
N HIS A 239 22.57 5.18 -13.73
CA HIS A 239 22.98 5.50 -12.36
C HIS A 239 23.73 4.35 -11.68
N LEU A 240 23.30 3.10 -11.88
CA LEU A 240 23.99 1.91 -11.37
C LEU A 240 25.36 1.69 -12.05
N ARG A 241 25.49 2.01 -13.35
CA ARG A 241 26.77 2.00 -14.07
C ARG A 241 27.75 3.06 -13.57
N LYS A 242 27.24 4.20 -13.13
CA LYS A 242 28.03 5.34 -12.63
C LYS A 242 28.41 5.25 -11.16
N ARG A 243 27.83 4.33 -10.38
CA ARG A 243 28.37 4.05 -9.03
C ARG A 243 29.76 3.44 -9.19
N PRO A 244 30.81 3.98 -8.54
CA PRO A 244 32.06 3.26 -8.44
C PRO A 244 31.74 1.90 -7.81
N ARG A 245 32.16 0.82 -8.48
CA ARG A 245 32.20 -0.48 -7.81
C ARG A 245 33.15 -0.28 -6.64
N ASP A 246 32.66 -0.39 -5.41
CA ASP A 246 33.52 -0.57 -4.24
C ASP A 246 34.23 -1.93 -4.42
N TYR A 247 35.26 -1.90 -5.26
CA TYR A 247 36.28 -2.92 -5.35
C TYR A 247 37.30 -2.48 -4.29
N ASN A 248 37.05 -2.90 -3.05
CA ASN A 248 38.02 -3.11 -1.96
C ASN A 248 37.29 -3.17 -0.60
N ARG A 249 36.87 -4.39 -0.25
CA ARG A 249 37.05 -4.92 1.11
C ARG A 249 37.69 -6.29 0.95
N GLU A 250 39.00 -6.28 0.72
CA GLU A 250 39.86 -7.39 1.11
C GLU A 250 40.29 -7.16 2.57
N GLU A 251 40.04 -8.18 3.39
CA GLU A 251 40.76 -8.69 4.57
C GLU A 251 39.79 -9.35 5.57
#